data_AF-A0AAT9G0C1-F1
#
_entry.id   AF-A0AAT9G0C1-F1
#
_cell.length_a   1.000
_cell.length_b   1.000
_cell.length_c   1.000
_cell.angle_alpha   90.00
_cell.angle_beta   90.00
_cell.angle_gamma   90.00
#
_symmetry.space_group_name_H-M   'P 1'
#
loop_
_entity.id
_entity.type
_entity.pdbx_description
1 polymer ?
#
loop_
_entity_poly.entity_id
_entity_poly.type
_entity_poly.pdbx_seq_one_letter_code
_entity_poly.pdbx_strand_id
1 'polypeptide(L)' 'MVAGLTNGELIAPMTYEETMTSDFFEAWFQKFFLPTLNTPSVIIMDNARFHRMGKLELLC' A
#
# COMPACT_ATOMS: atom_id res chain seq x y z
N MET A 1 -8.55 -2.13 -8.10
CA MET A 1 -8.76 -2.22 -6.64
C MET A 1 -7.41 -2.41 -5.97
N VAL A 2 -7.19 -1.77 -4.83
CA VAL A 2 -6.02 -1.98 -3.96
C VAL A 2 -6.51 -2.09 -2.51
N ALA A 3 -5.90 -2.97 -1.74
CA ALA A 3 -6.19 -3.18 -0.32
C ALA A 3 -5.00 -3.89 0.33
N GLY A 4 -4.85 -3.74 1.63
CA GLY A 4 -4.08 -4.69 2.44
C GLY A 4 -4.96 -5.80 2.97
N LEU A 5 -4.34 -6.88 3.43
CA LEU A 5 -5.00 -7.99 4.13
C LEU A 5 -4.23 -8.28 5.42
N THR A 6 -4.92 -8.24 6.55
CA THR A 6 -4.35 -8.61 7.85
C THR A 6 -5.38 -9.37 8.68
N ASN A 7 -4.98 -10.45 9.36
CA ASN A 7 -5.87 -11.29 10.16
C ASN A 7 -7.16 -11.75 9.44
N GLY A 8 -7.12 -11.92 8.11
CA GLY A 8 -8.27 -12.30 7.30
C GLY A 8 -9.21 -11.15 6.93
N GLU A 9 -8.90 -9.92 7.32
CA GLU A 9 -9.70 -8.71 7.05
C GLU A 9 -9.00 -7.76 6.09
N LEU A 10 -9.77 -7.17 5.17
CA LEU A 10 -9.26 -6.15 4.26
C LEU A 10 -9.07 -4.81 5.00
N ILE A 11 -7.92 -4.19 4.79
CA ILE A 11 -7.58 -2.86 5.33
C ILE A 11 -7.30 -1.88 4.20
N ALA A 12 -7.69 -0.63 4.41
CA ALA A 12 -7.58 0.44 3.41
C ALA A 12 -8.10 0.08 1.98
N PRO A 13 -9.25 -0.62 1.83
CA PRO A 13 -9.73 -1.00 0.51
C PRO A 13 -10.13 0.22 -0.32
N MET A 14 -9.72 0.24 -1.59
CA MET A 14 -10.05 1.30 -2.53
C MET A 14 -10.26 0.73 -3.95
N THR A 15 -11.35 1.16 -4.59
CA THR A 15 -11.59 0.98 -6.02
C THR A 15 -11.18 2.23 -6.78
N TYR A 16 -10.63 2.06 -7.98
CA TYR A 16 -10.21 3.13 -8.89
C TYR A 16 -10.37 2.63 -10.32
N GLU A 17 -10.58 3.55 -11.27
CA GLU A 17 -10.91 3.21 -12.66
C GLU A 17 -9.66 3.15 -13.56
N GLU A 18 -8.65 3.95 -13.24
CA GLU A 18 -7.42 4.06 -14.04
C GLU A 18 -6.42 2.92 -13.74
N THR A 19 -5.29 2.92 -14.44
CA THR A 19 -4.19 1.97 -14.14
C THR A 19 -3.41 2.42 -12.91
N MET A 20 -3.01 1.47 -12.06
CA MET A 20 -2.13 1.74 -10.91
C MET A 20 -0.78 2.30 -11.40
N THR A 21 -0.43 3.50 -10.93
CA THR A 21 0.88 4.12 -11.14
C THR A 21 1.66 4.15 -9.83
N SER A 22 2.98 4.35 -9.89
CA SER A 22 3.78 4.49 -8.68
C SER A 22 3.31 5.65 -7.80
N ASP A 23 3.02 6.81 -8.39
CA ASP A 23 2.60 7.99 -7.63
C ASP A 23 1.22 7.78 -6.97
N PHE A 24 0.29 7.14 -7.69
CA PHE A 24 -1.01 6.78 -7.12
C PHE A 24 -0.85 5.78 -5.97
N PHE A 25 -0.06 4.71 -6.19
CA PHE A 25 0.21 3.70 -5.18
C PHE A 25 0.83 4.32 -3.93
N GLU A 26 1.85 5.14 -4.07
CA GLU A 26 2.54 5.79 -2.95
C GLU A 26 1.63 6.75 -2.18
N ALA A 27 0.79 7.52 -2.89
CA ALA A 27 -0.21 8.37 -2.25
C ALA A 27 -1.23 7.55 -1.46
N TRP A 28 -1.70 6.42 -2.02
CA TRP A 28 -2.60 5.52 -1.29
C TRP A 28 -1.90 4.86 -0.10
N PHE A 29 -0.67 4.40 -0.31
CA PHE A 29 0.16 3.73 0.68
C PHE A 29 0.37 4.63 1.90
N GLN A 30 0.80 5.87 1.67
CA GLN A 30 1.05 6.84 2.73
C GLN A 30 -0.24 7.30 3.43
N LYS A 31 -1.27 7.68 2.65
CA LYS A 31 -2.44 8.37 3.21
C LYS A 31 -3.49 7.43 3.80
N PHE A 32 -3.59 6.21 3.29
CA PHE A 32 -4.64 5.27 3.67
C PHE A 32 -4.10 3.98 4.25
N PHE A 33 -3.07 3.37 3.67
CA PHE A 33 -2.58 2.07 4.12
C PHE A 33 -1.77 2.14 5.42
N LEU A 34 -0.69 2.92 5.47
CA LEU A 34 0.18 3.01 6.65
C LEU A 34 -0.56 3.38 7.95
N PRO A 35 -1.52 4.33 7.96
CA PRO A 35 -2.28 4.65 9.18
C PRO A 35 -3.15 3.51 9.73
N THR A 36 -3.39 2.45 8.95
CA THR A 36 -4.16 1.27 9.39
C THR A 36 -3.31 0.17 10.02
N LEU A 37 -1.98 0.31 9.97
CA LEU A 37 -1.06 -0.70 10.49
C LEU A 37 -0.79 -0.52 11.98
N ASN A 38 -0.74 -1.63 12.70
CA ASN A 38 -0.17 -1.67 14.04
C ASN A 38 1.34 -1.88 13.96
N THR A 39 2.12 -1.21 14.81
CA THR A 39 3.57 -1.38 14.88
C THR A 39 3.97 -2.29 16.05
N PRO A 40 4.86 -3.29 15.82
CA PRO A 40 5.52 -3.63 14.57
C PRO A 40 4.62 -4.47 13.64
N SER A 41 4.79 -4.30 12.32
CA SER A 41 4.19 -5.16 11.30
C SER A 41 5.14 -5.35 10.12
N VAL A 42 4.90 -6.40 9.32
CA VAL A 42 5.64 -6.69 8.09
C VAL A 42 4.71 -6.52 6.90
N ILE A 43 5.11 -5.68 5.95
CA ILE A 43 4.37 -5.44 4.71
C ILE A 43 4.93 -6.38 3.65
N ILE A 44 4.07 -7.20 3.06
CA ILE A 44 4.41 -8.13 1.98
C ILE A 44 3.67 -7.68 0.72
N MET A 45 4.40 -7.49 -0.37
CA MET A 45 3.88 -7.07 -1.67
C MET A 45 4.52 -7.93 -2.78
N ASP A 46 3.89 -8.02 -3.94
CA ASP A 46 4.53 -8.61 -5.12
C ASP A 46 5.59 -7.67 -5.71
N ASN A 47 6.39 -8.17 -6.65
CA ASN A 47 7.44 -7.40 -7.31
C ASN A 47 6.91 -6.59 -8.51
N ALA A 48 5.87 -5.80 -8.29
CA ALA A 48 5.33 -4.91 -9.32
C ALA A 48 6.23 -3.68 -9.51
N ARG A 49 6.46 -3.27 -10.76
CA ARG A 49 7.33 -2.12 -11.10
C ARG A 49 6.92 -0.80 -10.44
N PHE A 50 5.65 -0.66 -10.03
CA PHE A 50 5.17 0.54 -9.38
C PHE A 50 5.51 0.59 -7.87
N HIS A 51 5.94 -0.52 -7.26
CA HIS A 51 6.47 -0.57 -5.89
C HIS A 51 7.92 -0.08 -5.85
N ARG A 52 8.11 1.24 -5.93
CA ARG A 52 9.44 1.86 -5.86
C ARG A 52 9.97 1.78 -4.43
N MET A 53 10.64 0.68 -4.08
CA MET A 53 11.11 0.41 -2.71
C MET A 53 11.87 1.57 -2.08
N GLY A 54 12.81 2.21 -2.82
CA GLY A 54 13.55 3.36 -2.29
C GLY A 54 12.69 4.59 -1.95
N LYS A 55 11.49 4.72 -2.52
CA LYS A 55 10.52 5.77 -2.13
C LYS A 55 9.61 5.31 -1.00
N LEU A 56 9.22 4.03 -0.98
CA LEU A 56 8.38 3.47 0.09
C LEU A 56 9.12 3.37 1.43
N GLU A 57 10.42 3.04 1.42
CA GLU A 57 11.25 3.01 2.63
C GLU A 57 11.36 4.38 3.32
N LEU A 58 11.20 5.47 2.59
CA LEU A 58 11.18 6.83 3.18
C LEU A 58 9.85 7.18 3.85
N LEU A 59 8.81 6.37 3.64
CA LEU A 59 7.47 6.58 4.20
C LEU A 59 7.22 5.79 5.50
N CYS A 60 7.99 4.73 5.72
CA CYS A 60 7.91 3.85 6.89
C CYS A 60 8.90 4.28 7.98
#